data_AF-A0A2A5CQS6-F1
#
_entry.id   AF-A0A2A5CQS6-F1
#
_cell.length_a   1.000
_cell.length_b   1.000
_cell.length_c   1.000
_cell.angle_alpha   90.00
_cell.angle_beta   90.00
_cell.angle_gamma   90.00
#
_symmetry.space_group_name_H-M   'P 1'
#
loop_
_entity.id
_entity.type
_entity.pdbx_description
1 polymer ?
#
loop_
_entity_poly.entity_id
_entity_poly.type
_entity_poly.pdbx_seq_one_letter_code
_entity_poly.pdbx_strand_id
1 'polypeptide(L)'
;MEVRLNIVKGLIALVVILFGFGFIVWQYWAKDQLVNIQVATAYTAKNICSCRFVAKRELQNCFTDFTNDISSLEISEEDNMIISKAPMGLSVSKAKHTDGLGCSLME
;
A
#
# COMPACT_ATOMS: atom_id res chain seq x y z
N MET A 1 -25.89 -13.82 43.77
CA MET A 1 -24.51 -14.07 43.30
C MET A 1 -24.49 -14.65 41.87
N GLU A 2 -25.41 -15.55 41.52
CA GLU A 2 -25.55 -16.12 40.16
C GLU A 2 -25.75 -15.13 39.00
N VAL A 3 -26.54 -14.07 39.19
CA VAL A 3 -26.81 -13.10 38.11
C VAL A 3 -25.54 -12.38 37.64
N ARG A 4 -24.64 -12.01 38.57
CA ARG A 4 -23.35 -11.40 38.22
C ARG A 4 -22.44 -12.39 37.48
N LEU A 5 -22.46 -13.67 37.84
CA LEU A 5 -21.64 -14.69 37.21
C LEU A 5 -22.07 -14.96 35.76
N ASN A 6 -23.36 -14.98 35.48
CA ASN A 6 -23.89 -15.21 34.12
C ASN A 6 -23.63 -14.02 33.18
N ILE A 7 -23.70 -12.79 33.70
CA ILE A 7 -23.33 -11.58 32.94
C ILE A 7 -21.85 -11.60 32.59
N VAL A 8 -20.98 -11.95 33.55
CA VAL A 8 -19.53 -12.04 33.31
C VAL A 8 -19.20 -13.11 32.26
N LYS A 9 -19.85 -14.29 32.32
CA LYS A 9 -19.68 -15.34 31.30
C LYS A 9 -20.14 -14.88 29.91
N GLY A 10 -21.26 -14.17 29.83
CA GLY A 10 -21.77 -13.61 28.58
C GLY A 10 -20.81 -12.56 27.97
N LEU A 11 -20.26 -11.68 28.80
CA LEU A 11 -19.25 -10.70 28.36
C LEU A 11 -17.96 -11.39 27.90
N ILE A 12 -17.48 -12.40 28.61
CA ILE A 12 -16.29 -13.17 28.20
C ILE A 12 -16.55 -13.85 26.85
N ALA A 13 -17.70 -14.50 26.68
CA ALA A 13 -18.05 -15.14 25.42
C ALA A 13 -18.12 -14.13 24.26
N LEU A 14 -18.71 -12.95 24.48
CA LEU A 14 -18.76 -11.88 23.50
C LEU A 14 -17.35 -11.40 23.10
N VAL A 15 -16.47 -11.19 24.08
CA VAL A 15 -15.08 -10.77 23.84
C VAL A 15 -14.35 -11.83 23.02
N VAL A 16 -14.46 -13.11 23.39
CA VAL A 16 -13.83 -14.20 22.63
C VAL A 16 -14.32 -14.26 21.19
N ILE A 17 -15.62 -14.05 20.97
CA ILE A 17 -16.21 -14.01 19.63
C ILE A 17 -15.64 -12.83 18.83
N LEU A 18 -15.64 -11.62 19.39
CA LEU A 18 -15.13 -10.43 18.72
C LEU A 18 -13.64 -10.57 18.38
N PHE A 19 -12.83 -11.09 19.30
CA PHE A 19 -11.41 -11.35 19.04
C PHE A 19 -11.22 -12.46 17.99
N GLY A 20 -12.02 -13.52 18.02
CA GLY A 20 -11.98 -14.59 17.03
C GLY A 20 -12.28 -14.07 15.62
N PHE A 21 -13.35 -13.30 15.46
CA PHE A 21 -13.68 -12.68 14.18
C PHE A 21 -12.63 -11.67 13.74
N GLY A 22 -12.14 -10.81 14.64
CA GLY A 22 -11.07 -9.86 14.34
C GLY A 22 -9.78 -10.55 13.88
N PHE A 23 -9.42 -11.67 14.51
CA PHE A 23 -8.25 -12.47 14.14
C PHE A 23 -8.41 -13.09 12.75
N ILE A 24 -9.59 -13.61 12.41
CA ILE A 24 -9.87 -14.16 11.07
C ILE A 24 -9.75 -13.07 10.01
N VAL A 25 -10.39 -11.91 10.22
CA VAL A 25 -10.31 -10.78 9.26
C VAL A 25 -8.85 -10.31 9.08
N TRP A 26 -8.08 -10.26 10.18
CA TRP A 26 -6.67 -9.92 10.11
C TRP A 26 -5.86 -10.92 9.26
N GLN A 27 -6.01 -12.22 9.54
CA GLN A 27 -5.20 -13.27 8.92
C GLN A 27 -5.50 -13.50 7.44
N TYR A 28 -6.75 -13.32 7.03
CA TYR A 28 -7.21 -13.69 5.68
C TYR A 28 -7.50 -12.50 4.76
N TRP A 29 -7.49 -11.28 5.27
CA TRP A 29 -7.83 -10.12 4.45
C TRP A 29 -6.92 -8.92 4.70
N ALA A 30 -6.83 -8.42 5.93
CA ALA A 30 -6.14 -7.16 6.20
C ALA A 30 -4.63 -7.21 5.90
N LYS A 31 -3.96 -8.32 6.26
CA LYS A 31 -2.51 -8.46 6.05
C LYS A 31 -2.11 -8.39 4.58
N ASP A 32 -2.89 -9.02 3.70
CA ASP A 32 -2.55 -9.15 2.29
C ASP A 32 -2.75 -7.81 1.57
N GLN A 33 -3.77 -7.05 1.97
CA GLN A 33 -3.97 -5.67 1.50
C GLN A 33 -2.78 -4.77 1.80
N LEU A 34 -2.18 -4.89 3.00
CA LEU A 34 -1.00 -4.11 3.38
C LEU A 34 0.24 -4.49 2.57
N VAL A 35 0.45 -5.78 2.30
CA VAL A 35 1.58 -6.20 1.45
C VAL A 35 1.36 -5.74 0.00
N ASN A 36 0.14 -5.90 -0.50
CA ASN A 36 -0.21 -5.48 -1.86
C ASN A 36 -0.03 -3.97 -2.06
N ILE A 37 -0.36 -3.15 -1.06
CA ILE A 37 -0.21 -1.69 -1.19
C ILE A 37 1.25 -1.25 -1.22
N GLN A 38 2.13 -1.95 -0.49
CA GLN A 38 3.59 -1.71 -0.55
C GLN A 38 4.16 -2.07 -1.92
N VAL A 39 3.76 -3.22 -2.47
CA VAL A 39 4.16 -3.63 -3.82
C VAL A 39 3.62 -2.66 -4.86
N ALA A 40 2.37 -2.21 -4.73
CA ALA A 40 1.74 -1.26 -5.63
C ALA A 40 2.47 0.09 -5.65
N THR A 41 2.78 0.68 -4.48
CA THR A 41 3.52 1.96 -4.43
C THR A 41 4.92 1.81 -5.01
N ALA A 42 5.64 0.73 -4.70
CA ALA A 42 6.98 0.49 -5.20
C ALA A 42 7.00 0.26 -6.72
N TYR A 43 6.09 -0.58 -7.23
CA TYR A 43 5.95 -0.84 -8.65
C TYR A 43 5.60 0.44 -9.42
N THR A 44 4.61 1.20 -8.94
CA THR A 44 4.18 2.46 -9.56
C THR A 44 5.32 3.48 -9.60
N ALA A 45 6.03 3.71 -8.48
CA ALA A 45 7.16 4.64 -8.44
C ALA A 45 8.24 4.26 -9.45
N LYS A 46 8.64 2.98 -9.48
CA LYS A 46 9.70 2.50 -10.39
C LYS A 46 9.29 2.55 -11.85
N ASN A 47 8.06 2.11 -12.17
CA ASN A 47 7.59 2.04 -13.54
C ASN A 47 7.43 3.45 -14.15
N ILE A 48 6.84 4.37 -13.39
CA ILE A 48 6.72 5.77 -13.82
C ILE A 48 8.10 6.42 -13.95
N CYS A 49 9.02 6.20 -13.00
CA CYS A 49 10.40 6.70 -13.12
C CYS A 49 11.06 6.23 -14.41
N SER A 50 10.94 4.94 -14.73
CA SER A 50 11.51 4.36 -15.94
C SER A 50 10.90 4.97 -17.21
N CYS A 51 9.58 5.06 -17.27
CA CYS A 51 8.89 5.71 -18.39
C CYS A 51 9.30 7.18 -18.56
N ARG A 52 9.38 7.93 -17.46
CA ARG A 52 9.66 9.36 -17.45
C ARG A 52 11.11 9.70 -17.80
N PHE A 53 12.07 9.04 -17.17
CA PHE A 53 13.49 9.41 -17.26
C PHE A 53 14.29 8.52 -18.21
N VAL A 54 14.01 7.20 -18.25
CA VAL A 54 14.73 6.27 -19.13
C VAL A 54 14.16 6.30 -20.54
N ALA A 55 12.84 6.17 -20.67
CA ALA A 55 12.16 6.24 -21.97
C ALA A 55 11.90 7.68 -22.44
N LYS A 56 12.19 8.68 -21.60
CA LYS A 56 12.08 10.12 -21.90
C LYS A 56 10.69 10.53 -22.39
N ARG A 57 9.64 9.93 -21.82
CA ARG A 57 8.24 10.27 -22.10
C ARG A 57 7.76 11.34 -21.14
N GLU A 58 6.71 12.06 -21.54
CA GLU A 58 6.00 12.95 -20.62
C GLU A 58 5.33 12.13 -19.50
N LEU A 59 5.31 12.69 -18.29
CA LEU A 59 4.78 12.03 -17.10
C LEU A 59 3.34 11.53 -17.30
N GLN A 60 2.50 12.34 -17.95
CA GLN A 60 1.09 11.99 -18.16
C GLN A 60 0.91 10.74 -19.02
N ASN A 61 1.80 10.54 -19.99
CA ASN A 61 1.78 9.35 -20.85
C ASN A 61 2.24 8.09 -20.09
N CYS A 62 2.85 8.20 -18.91
CA CYS A 62 3.26 7.04 -18.13
C CYS A 62 2.09 6.41 -17.37
N PHE A 63 1.02 7.16 -17.08
CA PHE A 63 -0.16 6.62 -16.42
C PHE A 63 -0.93 5.62 -17.30
N THR A 64 -0.80 5.73 -18.63
CA THR A 64 -1.45 4.81 -19.58
C THR A 64 -0.77 3.44 -19.68
N ASP A 65 0.42 3.28 -19.09
CA ASP A 65 1.17 2.02 -19.14
C ASP A 65 0.67 1.00 -18.09
N PHE A 66 -0.29 1.38 -17.24
CA PHE A 66 -0.85 0.52 -16.21
C PHE A 66 -2.16 -0.12 -16.70
N THR A 67 -2.26 -1.44 -16.55
CA THR A 67 -3.51 -2.18 -16.79
C THR A 67 -4.48 -2.08 -15.62
N ASN A 68 -3.95 -1.81 -14.44
CA ASN A 68 -4.70 -1.73 -13.20
C ASN A 68 -4.85 -0.26 -12.79
N ASP A 69 -5.93 0.04 -12.09
CA ASP A 69 -6.18 1.39 -11.61
C ASP A 69 -5.17 1.78 -10.51
N ILE A 70 -4.43 2.86 -10.76
CA ILE A 70 -3.48 3.47 -9.83
C ILE A 70 -3.93 4.85 -9.35
N SER A 71 -5.16 5.27 -9.68
CA SER A 71 -5.72 6.58 -9.33
C SER A 71 -5.85 6.82 -7.82
N SER A 72 -5.90 5.74 -7.04
CA SER A 72 -5.88 5.80 -5.57
C SER A 72 -4.52 6.22 -5.00
N LEU A 73 -3.45 6.12 -5.79
CA LEU A 73 -2.11 6.53 -5.37
C LEU A 73 -1.88 8.00 -5.73
N GLU A 74 -1.25 8.72 -4.82
CA GLU A 74 -0.73 10.05 -5.10
C GLU A 74 0.67 9.92 -5.70
N ILE A 75 0.86 10.44 -6.91
CA ILE A 75 2.15 10.43 -7.60
C ILE A 75 2.69 11.86 -7.70
N SER A 76 3.93 12.06 -7.27
CA SER A 76 4.66 13.32 -7.44
C SER A 76 6.04 13.10 -8.06
N GLU A 77 6.48 14.07 -8.86
CA GLU A 77 7.83 14.14 -9.45
C GLU A 77 8.64 15.20 -8.69
N GLU A 78 9.82 14.82 -8.19
CA GLU A 78 10.77 15.70 -7.51
C GLU A 78 12.16 15.48 -8.12
N ASP A 79 12.71 16.49 -8.80
CA ASP A 79 13.98 16.40 -9.53
C ASP A 79 14.06 15.21 -10.51
N ASN A 80 14.86 14.20 -10.17
CA ASN A 80 15.03 12.95 -10.92
C ASN A 80 14.42 11.74 -10.18
N MET A 81 13.41 11.99 -9.37
CA MET A 81 12.74 11.02 -8.51
C MET A 81 11.23 11.03 -8.73
N ILE A 82 10.62 9.86 -8.71
CA ILE A 82 9.17 9.69 -8.62
C ILE A 82 8.82 9.15 -7.24
N ILE A 83 7.82 9.76 -6.61
CA ILE A 83 7.29 9.36 -5.31
C ILE A 83 5.86 8.86 -5.54
N SER A 84 5.57 7.67 -5.03
CA SER A 84 4.22 7.10 -5.01
C SER A 84 3.79 6.90 -3.56
N LYS A 85 2.65 7.50 -3.19
CA LYS A 85 2.08 7.44 -1.85
C LYS A 85 0.70 6.79 -1.90
N ALA A 86 0.48 5.84 -1.00
CA ALA A 86 -0.83 5.26 -0.78
C ALA A 86 -1.73 6.19 0.06
N PRO A 87 -3.06 6.06 -0.03
CA PRO A 87 -4.00 6.79 0.81
C PRO A 87 -3.65 6.68 2.29
N MET A 88 -3.86 7.78 3.02
CA MET A 88 -3.60 7.87 4.46
C MET A 88 -2.13 7.60 4.85
N GLY A 89 -1.19 7.63 3.90
CA GLY A 89 0.22 7.35 4.17
C GLY A 89 0.52 5.90 4.53
N LEU A 90 -0.35 4.96 4.15
CA LEU A 90 -0.19 3.52 4.47
C LEU A 90 1.09 2.91 3.87
N SER A 91 1.57 3.47 2.76
CA SER A 91 2.83 3.11 2.13
C SER A 91 3.35 4.31 1.33
N VAL A 92 4.66 4.47 1.30
CA VAL A 92 5.34 5.46 0.47
C VAL A 92 6.54 4.77 -0.15
N SER A 93 6.71 4.93 -1.45
CA SER A 93 7.87 4.40 -2.16
C SER A 93 8.42 5.46 -3.10
N LYS A 94 9.74 5.48 -3.23
CA LYS A 94 10.46 6.46 -4.04
C LYS A 94 11.33 5.72 -5.03
N ALA A 95 11.39 6.20 -6.26
CA ALA A 95 12.29 5.68 -7.28
C ALA A 95 13.12 6.82 -7.87
N LYS A 96 14.45 6.69 -7.82
CA LYS A 96 15.38 7.70 -8.33
C LYS A 96 16.08 7.20 -9.59
N HIS A 97 16.12 8.07 -10.59
CA HIS A 97 16.90 7.86 -11.80
C HIS A 97 18.38 8.19 -11.54
N THR A 98 19.26 7.26 -11.89
CA THR A 98 20.71 7.48 -11.89
C THR A 98 21.25 7.13 -13.26
N ASP A 99 21.98 8.07 -13.86
CA ASP A 99 22.56 7.88 -15.20
C ASP A 99 23.42 6.61 -15.24
N GLY A 100 23.20 5.77 -16.26
CA GLY A 100 23.87 4.47 -16.42
C GLY A 100 23.27 3.31 -15.61
N LEU A 101 22.53 3.57 -14.53
CA LEU A 101 21.88 2.54 -13.70
C LEU A 101 20.35 2.46 -13.94
N GLY A 102 19.76 3.52 -14.49
CA GLY A 102 18.32 3.65 -14.68
C GLY A 102 17.59 4.00 -13.38
N CYS A 103 16.36 3.50 -13.22
CA CYS A 103 15.52 3.80 -12.06
C CYS A 103 15.61 2.71 -10.98
N SER A 104 16.03 3.13 -9.78
CA SER A 104 16.16 2.27 -8.60
C SER A 104 15.21 2.73 -7.49
N LEU A 105 14.66 1.78 -6.74
CA LEU A 105 13.89 2.09 -5.54
C LEU A 105 14.85 2.59 -4.46
N MET A 106 14.42 3.62 -3.74
CA MET A 106 15.11 4.13 -2.57
C MET A 106 14.44 3.57 -1.32
N GLU A 107 15.25 3.22 -0.32
CA GLU A 107 14.80 2.85 1.03
C GLU A 107 14.24 4.06 1.79
#